data_AF-A0A813ENA9-F1
#
_entry.id   AF-A0A813ENA9-F1
#
_cell.length_a   1.000
_cell.length_b   1.000
_cell.length_c   1.000
_cell.angle_alpha   90.00
_cell.angle_beta   90.00
_cell.angle_gamma   90.00
#
_symmetry.space_group_name_H-M   'P 1'
#
loop_
_entity.id
_entity.type
_entity.pdbx_description
1 polymer ?
#
loop_
_entity_poly.entity_id
_entity_poly.type
_entity_poly.pdbx_seq_one_letter_code
_entity_poly.pdbx_strand_id
1 'polypeptide(L)'
;MCQHSRGNLQYNWQRDGTRVQLKSAQMKWNKTHRLWLVQFQNVKLKEDDAATSNFDELLLALYTPRGILVYQHDLKHGRSAEGLHTAVSGSGIYVYGPTGQTDWSQALDVILQKLDASACHFLGNFSLKDGLLSELAADRPQTTLQVYKDLPLADLSSKARGDSLKALVREVDSMLHPAGMITDADSHAFDWLRGGAKIKCKSAQLCWSRSRQYWQISFHNIKLQAFGIREMATFDELLLALYTPRGVYVYKHDLEFAVSTQGVRTATSGHLVTMNGPKGEQNWQEALEAILTKLDAESIGCKRLAFVPFRRLKG
;
A
#
# COMPACT_ATOMS: atom_id res chain seq x y z
N MET A 1 -9.18 11.87 -29.79
CA MET A 1 -7.90 11.30 -29.34
C MET A 1 -7.69 11.69 -27.88
N CYS A 2 -7.77 10.76 -26.93
CA CYS A 2 -7.67 11.07 -25.50
C CYS A 2 -6.20 11.15 -25.08
N GLN A 3 -5.72 12.34 -24.74
CA GLN A 3 -4.38 12.52 -24.19
C GLN A 3 -4.39 12.31 -22.67
N HIS A 4 -3.53 11.41 -22.18
CA HIS A 4 -3.33 11.18 -20.76
C HIS A 4 -2.09 11.93 -20.31
N SER A 5 -2.25 12.91 -19.44
CA SER A 5 -1.15 13.71 -18.91
C SER A 5 -0.72 13.12 -17.56
N ARG A 6 0.57 12.79 -17.40
CA ARG A 6 1.17 12.26 -16.17
C ARG A 6 2.02 13.36 -15.51
N GLY A 7 1.42 14.07 -14.56
CA GLY A 7 2.00 15.24 -13.89
C GLY A 7 1.00 15.81 -12.88
N ASN A 8 1.34 16.86 -12.15
CA ASN A 8 0.50 17.51 -11.13
C ASN A 8 -0.72 18.22 -11.76
N LEU A 9 -1.58 17.46 -12.43
CA LEU A 9 -2.58 17.96 -13.34
C LEU A 9 -3.89 18.09 -12.62
N GLN A 10 -4.51 19.23 -12.88
CA GLN A 10 -5.69 19.66 -12.16
C GLN A 10 -6.97 18.98 -12.71
N TYR A 11 -6.84 18.20 -13.81
CA TYR A 11 -7.85 17.35 -14.45
C TYR A 11 -7.23 15.98 -14.84
N ASN A 12 -8.08 14.99 -15.18
CA ASN A 12 -7.66 13.61 -15.47
C ASN A 12 -7.40 13.36 -16.97
N TRP A 13 -8.21 13.93 -17.86
CA TRP A 13 -7.99 13.89 -19.31
C TRP A 13 -8.67 15.09 -20.01
N GLN A 14 -8.39 15.28 -21.30
CA GLN A 14 -9.07 16.27 -22.13
C GLN A 14 -9.70 15.58 -23.36
N ARG A 15 -10.93 15.97 -23.70
CA ARG A 15 -11.65 15.53 -24.92
C ARG A 15 -12.27 16.75 -25.59
N ASP A 16 -11.99 16.95 -26.88
CA ASP A 16 -12.60 18.02 -27.69
C ASP A 16 -12.52 19.41 -27.04
N GLY A 17 -11.37 19.73 -26.43
CA GLY A 17 -11.17 20.98 -25.69
C GLY A 17 -11.63 20.94 -24.22
N THR A 18 -12.59 20.08 -23.86
CA THR A 18 -13.14 19.93 -22.51
C THR A 18 -12.18 19.17 -21.59
N ARG A 19 -11.74 19.82 -20.52
CA ARG A 19 -10.92 19.20 -19.45
C ARG A 19 -11.85 18.49 -18.48
N VAL A 20 -11.63 17.19 -18.29
CA VAL A 20 -12.51 16.35 -17.46
C VAL A 20 -11.76 15.91 -16.21
N GLN A 21 -12.38 16.16 -15.06
CA GLN A 21 -11.96 15.59 -13.78
C GLN A 21 -12.86 14.40 -13.45
N LEU A 22 -12.27 13.28 -13.05
CA LEU A 22 -12.97 12.09 -12.60
C LEU A 22 -12.65 11.83 -11.13
N LYS A 23 -13.70 11.64 -10.36
CA LYS A 23 -13.61 11.20 -8.96
C LYS A 23 -14.35 9.89 -8.81
N SER A 24 -13.77 8.97 -8.06
CA SER A 24 -14.41 7.70 -7.74
C SER A 24 -14.63 7.58 -6.24
N ALA A 25 -15.75 6.98 -5.85
CA ALA A 25 -16.03 6.65 -4.46
C ALA A 25 -16.68 5.27 -4.35
N GLN A 26 -16.43 4.58 -3.25
CA GLN A 26 -17.16 3.38 -2.86
C GLN A 26 -18.23 3.76 -1.84
N MET A 27 -19.36 3.06 -1.90
CA MET A 27 -20.40 3.22 -0.88
C MET A 27 -19.91 2.67 0.46
N LYS A 28 -20.09 3.44 1.54
CA LYS A 28 -19.63 3.07 2.89
C LYS A 28 -20.72 3.28 3.92
N TRP A 29 -20.76 2.38 4.91
CA TRP A 29 -21.60 2.54 6.09
C TRP A 29 -20.93 3.49 7.08
N ASN A 30 -21.60 4.59 7.40
CA ASN A 30 -21.21 5.52 8.45
C ASN A 30 -21.83 5.08 9.78
N LYS A 31 -21.02 4.49 10.67
CA LYS A 31 -21.49 3.98 11.96
C LYS A 31 -22.06 5.08 12.85
N THR A 32 -21.44 6.26 12.87
CA THR A 32 -21.83 7.39 13.73
C THR A 32 -23.21 7.91 13.35
N HIS A 33 -23.45 8.13 12.05
CA HIS A 33 -24.73 8.64 11.56
C HIS A 33 -25.72 7.53 11.17
N ARG A 34 -25.33 6.26 11.31
CA ARG A 34 -26.10 5.06 10.97
C ARG A 34 -26.73 5.16 9.56
N LEU A 35 -25.94 5.50 8.56
CA LEU A 35 -26.41 5.63 7.17
C LEU A 35 -25.35 5.18 6.17
N TRP A 36 -25.79 4.78 4.97
CA TRP A 36 -24.89 4.58 3.83
C TRP A 36 -24.60 5.92 3.15
N LEU A 37 -23.38 6.11 2.66
CA LEU A 37 -23.03 7.29 1.87
C LEU A 37 -21.95 7.02 0.83
N VAL A 38 -21.91 7.86 -0.19
CA VAL A 38 -20.79 8.01 -1.12
C VAL A 38 -20.10 9.35 -0.85
N GLN A 39 -18.77 9.33 -0.74
CA GLN A 39 -17.98 10.53 -0.46
C GLN A 39 -16.85 10.65 -1.48
N PHE A 40 -16.90 11.72 -2.25
CA PHE A 40 -15.82 12.14 -3.14
C PHE A 40 -15.03 13.24 -2.46
N GLN A 41 -13.70 13.07 -2.40
CA GLN A 41 -12.82 14.01 -1.71
C GLN A 41 -11.88 14.74 -2.67
N ASN A 42 -11.36 15.86 -2.17
CA ASN A 42 -10.36 16.69 -2.83
C ASN A 42 -10.84 17.17 -4.21
N VAL A 43 -12.11 17.56 -4.30
CA VAL A 43 -12.70 18.15 -5.51
C VAL A 43 -12.36 19.63 -5.50
N LYS A 44 -11.46 20.06 -6.40
CA LYS A 44 -11.02 21.46 -6.47
C LYS A 44 -11.98 22.24 -7.36
N LEU A 45 -13.12 22.61 -6.79
CA LEU A 45 -14.10 23.49 -7.42
C LEU A 45 -13.58 24.94 -7.40
N LYS A 46 -14.01 25.76 -8.36
CA LYS A 46 -13.72 27.20 -8.33
C LYS A 46 -14.38 27.83 -7.11
N GLU A 47 -13.67 28.77 -6.49
CA GLU A 47 -14.29 29.89 -5.80
C GLU A 47 -14.71 30.92 -6.86
N ASP A 48 -15.80 31.65 -6.63
CA ASP A 48 -16.51 32.45 -7.63
C ASP A 48 -15.65 33.55 -8.31
N ASP A 49 -14.45 33.87 -7.80
CA ASP A 49 -13.61 34.99 -8.28
C ASP A 49 -12.33 34.59 -9.05
N ALA A 50 -11.99 33.30 -9.22
CA ALA A 50 -10.78 32.90 -9.95
C ALA A 50 -11.07 32.43 -11.39
N ALA A 51 -10.50 33.13 -12.37
CA ALA A 51 -10.79 33.01 -13.80
C ALA A 51 -10.59 31.60 -14.42
N THR A 52 -9.90 30.65 -13.81
CA THR A 52 -9.62 29.33 -14.43
C THR A 52 -9.95 28.17 -13.52
N SER A 53 -10.98 27.40 -13.89
CA SER A 53 -11.30 26.14 -13.22
C SER A 53 -10.27 25.19 -13.74
N ASN A 54 -9.94 24.23 -12.92
CA ASN A 54 -8.97 23.23 -13.26
C ASN A 54 -9.52 22.17 -14.23
N PHE A 55 -10.84 22.14 -14.38
CA PHE A 55 -11.60 21.28 -15.28
C PHE A 55 -12.90 21.98 -15.69
N ASP A 56 -13.47 21.54 -16.79
CA ASP A 56 -14.74 22.03 -17.35
C ASP A 56 -15.89 21.05 -17.04
N GLU A 57 -15.55 19.78 -16.83
CA GLU A 57 -16.51 18.71 -16.54
C GLU A 57 -16.05 17.88 -15.32
N LEU A 58 -16.97 17.57 -14.40
CA LEU A 58 -16.74 16.66 -13.28
C LEU A 58 -17.55 15.39 -13.46
N LEU A 59 -16.86 14.25 -13.56
CA LEU A 59 -17.45 12.94 -13.56
C LEU A 59 -17.30 12.28 -12.19
N LEU A 60 -18.37 11.65 -11.72
CA LEU A 60 -18.41 10.86 -10.49
C LEU A 60 -18.66 9.40 -10.85
N ALA A 61 -17.70 8.53 -10.52
CA ALA A 61 -17.81 7.08 -10.63
C ALA A 61 -18.13 6.47 -9.25
N LEU A 62 -19.37 5.98 -9.10
CA LEU A 62 -19.83 5.31 -7.90
C LEU A 62 -19.60 3.81 -8.04
N TYR A 63 -18.69 3.26 -7.25
CA TYR A 63 -18.44 1.82 -7.21
C TYR A 63 -19.39 1.16 -6.21
N THR A 64 -20.29 0.32 -6.73
CA THR A 64 -21.37 -0.33 -5.98
C THR A 64 -21.39 -1.84 -6.27
N PRO A 65 -22.09 -2.65 -5.46
CA PRO A 65 -22.28 -4.06 -5.80
C PRO A 65 -23.08 -4.29 -7.09
N ARG A 66 -23.82 -3.28 -7.60
CA ARG A 66 -24.55 -3.37 -8.88
C ARG A 66 -23.69 -3.06 -10.11
N GLY A 67 -22.52 -2.46 -9.93
CA GLY A 67 -21.72 -1.91 -11.04
C GLY A 67 -21.00 -0.61 -10.69
N ILE A 68 -20.34 -0.04 -11.69
CA ILE A 68 -19.80 1.32 -11.66
C ILE A 68 -20.81 2.23 -12.34
N LEU A 69 -21.47 3.07 -11.55
CA LEU A 69 -22.43 4.06 -12.04
C LEU A 69 -21.69 5.37 -12.28
N VAL A 70 -21.81 5.95 -13.46
CA VAL A 70 -21.10 7.19 -13.83
C VAL A 70 -22.09 8.32 -14.02
N TYR A 71 -21.85 9.43 -13.34
CA TYR A 71 -22.64 10.66 -13.43
C TYR A 71 -21.75 11.84 -13.84
N GLN A 72 -22.28 12.73 -14.67
CA GLN A 72 -21.79 14.09 -14.81
C GLN A 72 -22.40 14.94 -13.70
N HIS A 73 -21.57 15.56 -12.87
CA HIS A 73 -22.01 16.31 -11.70
C HIS A 73 -22.28 17.78 -12.03
N ASP A 74 -23.30 18.36 -11.41
CA ASP A 74 -23.74 19.75 -11.61
C ASP A 74 -22.90 20.81 -10.86
N LEU A 75 -21.85 20.36 -10.17
CA LEU A 75 -20.95 21.14 -9.31
C LEU A 75 -21.60 21.79 -8.07
N LYS A 76 -22.88 21.51 -7.80
CA LYS A 76 -23.66 22.12 -6.72
C LYS A 76 -24.16 21.08 -5.72
N HIS A 77 -24.76 20.00 -6.20
CA HIS A 77 -25.41 19.00 -5.36
C HIS A 77 -24.39 18.33 -4.41
N GLY A 78 -24.79 18.07 -3.16
CA GLY A 78 -23.98 17.34 -2.18
C GLY A 78 -22.63 17.99 -1.82
N ARG A 79 -22.31 19.19 -2.30
CA ARG A 79 -21.06 19.90 -1.99
C ARG A 79 -21.03 20.26 -0.50
N SER A 80 -19.93 19.97 0.19
CA SER A 80 -19.72 20.44 1.56
C SER A 80 -19.62 21.96 1.60
N ALA A 81 -20.20 22.59 2.62
CA ALA A 81 -20.03 24.01 2.89
C ALA A 81 -18.54 24.39 2.97
N GLU A 82 -18.23 25.59 2.48
CA GLU A 82 -16.88 26.13 2.47
C GLU A 82 -16.40 26.39 3.90
N GLY A 83 -15.18 25.94 4.20
CA GLY A 83 -14.48 26.22 5.44
C GLY A 83 -12.97 26.25 5.21
N LEU A 84 -12.20 26.67 6.22
CA LEU A 84 -10.74 26.81 6.10
C LEU A 84 -10.06 25.53 5.55
N HIS A 85 -10.59 24.35 5.89
CA HIS A 85 -10.09 23.07 5.41
C HIS A 85 -10.39 22.80 3.92
N THR A 86 -11.50 23.32 3.37
CA THR A 86 -11.85 23.13 1.95
C THR A 86 -10.99 23.98 1.03
N ALA A 87 -10.51 25.14 1.49
CA ALA A 87 -9.60 25.99 0.71
C ALA A 87 -8.26 25.28 0.41
N VAL A 88 -7.73 24.54 1.39
CA VAL A 88 -6.44 23.85 1.25
C VAL A 88 -6.59 22.47 0.57
N SER A 89 -7.61 21.71 0.96
CA SER A 89 -7.74 20.29 0.54
C SER A 89 -8.68 20.08 -0.64
N GLY A 90 -9.50 21.08 -0.99
CA GLY A 90 -10.64 20.95 -1.91
C GLY A 90 -11.95 20.62 -1.18
N SER A 91 -13.07 20.81 -1.89
CA SER A 91 -14.41 20.45 -1.41
C SER A 91 -14.62 18.93 -1.40
N GLY A 92 -15.50 18.46 -0.51
CA GLY A 92 -16.06 17.11 -0.61
C GLY A 92 -17.44 17.15 -1.24
N ILE A 93 -17.81 16.08 -1.94
CA ILE A 93 -19.17 15.84 -2.41
C ILE A 93 -19.70 14.60 -1.69
N TYR A 94 -20.86 14.74 -1.07
CA TYR A 94 -21.47 13.73 -0.23
C TYR A 94 -22.92 13.51 -0.66
N VAL A 95 -23.27 12.24 -0.90
CA VAL A 95 -24.66 11.83 -1.11
C VAL A 95 -24.97 10.70 -0.15
N TYR A 96 -26.07 10.83 0.60
CA TYR A 96 -26.40 9.98 1.72
C TYR A 96 -27.69 9.21 1.44
N GLY A 97 -27.73 7.94 1.85
CA GLY A 97 -28.97 7.18 1.98
C GLY A 97 -29.76 7.58 3.23
N PRO A 98 -30.90 6.92 3.51
CA PRO A 98 -31.69 7.19 4.70
C PRO A 98 -30.97 6.78 5.99
N THR A 99 -31.18 7.55 7.06
CA THR A 99 -30.71 7.18 8.41
C THR A 99 -31.43 5.92 8.89
N GLY A 100 -30.68 4.98 9.46
CA GLY A 100 -31.18 3.71 9.95
C GLY A 100 -31.34 2.63 8.89
N GLN A 101 -31.25 2.97 7.59
CA GLN A 101 -31.39 1.99 6.51
C GLN A 101 -30.14 1.10 6.41
N THR A 102 -30.21 -0.13 6.92
CA THR A 102 -29.06 -1.05 6.90
C THR A 102 -28.87 -1.76 5.57
N ASP A 103 -29.93 -1.94 4.77
CA ASP A 103 -29.84 -2.52 3.43
C ASP A 103 -29.20 -1.51 2.45
N TRP A 104 -28.01 -1.89 1.96
CA TRP A 104 -27.21 -1.11 1.04
C TRP A 104 -27.94 -0.85 -0.29
N SER A 105 -28.76 -1.80 -0.75
CA SER A 105 -29.42 -1.72 -2.05
C SER A 105 -30.50 -0.64 -2.04
N GLN A 106 -31.35 -0.63 -1.02
CA GLN A 106 -32.37 0.41 -0.83
C GLN A 106 -31.72 1.79 -0.58
N ALA A 107 -30.62 1.83 0.19
CA ALA A 107 -29.91 3.08 0.42
C ALA A 107 -29.27 3.62 -0.87
N LEU A 108 -28.77 2.75 -1.74
CA LEU A 108 -28.26 3.11 -3.06
C LEU A 108 -29.38 3.69 -3.94
N ASP A 109 -30.56 3.06 -3.98
CA ASP A 109 -31.69 3.58 -4.76
C ASP A 109 -32.04 5.02 -4.37
N VAL A 110 -32.05 5.33 -3.08
CA VAL A 110 -32.26 6.70 -2.58
C VAL A 110 -31.11 7.64 -2.95
N ILE A 111 -29.86 7.18 -2.92
CA ILE A 111 -28.70 7.97 -3.35
C ILE A 111 -28.81 8.32 -4.84
N LEU A 112 -29.18 7.35 -5.67
CA LEU A 112 -29.35 7.56 -7.12
C LEU A 112 -30.53 8.48 -7.40
N GLN A 113 -31.66 8.29 -6.72
CA GLN A 113 -32.81 9.19 -6.82
C GLN A 113 -32.43 10.64 -6.48
N LYS A 114 -31.57 10.88 -5.48
CA LYS A 114 -31.09 12.23 -5.12
C LYS A 114 -30.22 12.84 -6.22
N LEU A 115 -29.37 12.03 -6.86
CA LEU A 115 -28.57 12.47 -8.00
C LEU A 115 -29.46 12.78 -9.21
N ASP A 116 -30.40 11.90 -9.54
CA ASP A 116 -31.32 12.06 -10.66
C ASP A 116 -32.31 13.23 -10.47
N ALA A 117 -32.68 13.53 -9.22
CA ALA A 117 -33.52 14.69 -8.87
C ALA A 117 -32.75 16.02 -8.84
N SER A 118 -31.42 15.99 -9.01
CA SER A 118 -30.58 17.18 -9.16
C SER A 118 -30.32 17.49 -10.63
N ALA A 119 -29.43 18.44 -10.94
CA ALA A 119 -28.99 18.69 -12.31
C ALA A 119 -27.85 17.76 -12.75
N CYS A 120 -27.56 16.69 -12.01
CA CYS A 120 -26.59 15.67 -12.42
C CYS A 120 -27.14 14.82 -13.56
N HIS A 121 -26.29 14.41 -14.50
CA HIS A 121 -26.68 13.57 -15.63
C HIS A 121 -26.10 12.18 -15.50
N PHE A 122 -26.95 11.15 -15.52
CA PHE A 122 -26.50 9.76 -15.57
C PHE A 122 -25.92 9.43 -16.94
N LEU A 123 -24.68 8.94 -16.96
CA LEU A 123 -23.95 8.62 -18.20
C LEU A 123 -23.94 7.11 -18.51
N GLY A 124 -24.07 6.26 -17.49
CA GLY A 124 -24.12 4.82 -17.71
C GLY A 124 -23.82 3.98 -16.48
N ASN A 125 -24.14 2.69 -16.59
CA ASN A 125 -23.82 1.65 -15.61
C ASN A 125 -22.92 0.60 -16.26
N PHE A 126 -21.73 0.41 -15.70
CA PHE A 126 -20.80 -0.62 -16.16
C PHE A 126 -20.83 -1.81 -15.18
N SER A 127 -21.22 -2.97 -15.70
CA SER A 127 -21.25 -4.21 -14.90
C SER A 127 -19.85 -4.57 -14.42
N LEU A 128 -19.71 -4.99 -13.16
CA LEU A 128 -18.43 -5.52 -12.65
C LEU A 128 -17.99 -6.82 -13.36
N LYS A 129 -18.91 -7.48 -14.05
CA LYS A 129 -18.65 -8.67 -14.87
C LYS A 129 -18.28 -8.33 -16.32
N ASP A 130 -18.29 -7.06 -16.69
CA ASP A 130 -17.94 -6.63 -18.04
C ASP A 130 -16.48 -7.00 -18.34
N GLY A 131 -16.27 -7.64 -19.50
CA GLY A 131 -14.93 -8.01 -19.99
C GLY A 131 -13.99 -6.81 -20.05
N LEU A 132 -14.52 -5.63 -20.37
CA LEU A 132 -13.74 -4.39 -20.44
C LEU A 132 -13.09 -4.04 -19.09
N LEU A 133 -13.80 -4.21 -17.97
CA LEU A 133 -13.21 -3.97 -16.65
C LEU A 133 -12.14 -5.01 -16.31
N SER A 134 -12.32 -6.25 -16.77
CA SER A 134 -11.31 -7.30 -16.57
C SER A 134 -10.06 -7.05 -17.40
N GLU A 135 -10.19 -6.58 -18.65
CA GLU A 135 -9.07 -6.21 -19.53
C GLU A 135 -8.32 -4.99 -18.96
N LEU A 136 -9.05 -3.94 -18.55
CA LEU A 136 -8.47 -2.76 -17.90
C LEU A 136 -7.84 -3.06 -16.55
N ALA A 137 -8.24 -4.17 -15.90
CA ALA A 137 -7.60 -4.66 -14.68
C ALA A 137 -6.40 -5.57 -14.98
N ALA A 138 -6.40 -6.29 -16.11
CA ALA A 138 -5.34 -7.20 -16.52
C ALA A 138 -4.06 -6.44 -16.90
N ASP A 139 -4.19 -5.25 -17.49
CA ASP A 139 -3.05 -4.37 -17.82
C ASP A 139 -2.51 -3.58 -16.61
N ARG A 140 -3.03 -3.83 -15.40
CA ARG A 140 -2.50 -3.18 -14.20
C ARG A 140 -1.24 -3.89 -13.74
N PRO A 141 -0.21 -3.13 -13.32
CA PRO A 141 0.96 -3.71 -12.68
C PRO A 141 0.51 -4.62 -11.55
N GLN A 142 1.09 -5.82 -11.51
CA GLN A 142 0.83 -6.78 -10.44
C GLN A 142 1.02 -6.07 -9.11
N THR A 143 -0.07 -5.93 -8.36
CA THR A 143 -0.03 -5.29 -7.04
C THR A 143 0.45 -6.29 -6.00
N THR A 144 1.03 -5.79 -4.91
CA THR A 144 1.38 -6.63 -3.75
C THR A 144 0.20 -7.53 -3.32
N LEU A 145 -1.03 -7.02 -3.32
CA LEU A 145 -2.18 -7.82 -2.90
C LEU A 145 -2.45 -9.00 -3.86
N GLN A 146 -2.40 -8.75 -5.18
CA GLN A 146 -2.65 -9.80 -6.19
C GLN A 146 -1.61 -10.91 -6.13
N VAL A 147 -0.35 -10.55 -5.95
CA VAL A 147 0.77 -11.48 -5.98
C VAL A 147 0.80 -12.40 -4.75
N TYR A 148 0.28 -11.93 -3.62
CA TYR A 148 0.19 -12.72 -2.38
C TYR A 148 -1.16 -13.39 -2.16
N LYS A 149 -2.08 -13.26 -3.12
CA LYS A 149 -3.38 -13.91 -3.04
C LYS A 149 -3.17 -15.43 -2.82
N ASP A 150 -3.90 -15.98 -1.86
CA ASP A 150 -3.88 -17.41 -1.50
C ASP A 150 -2.53 -17.93 -0.96
N LEU A 151 -1.59 -17.05 -0.59
CA LEU A 151 -0.32 -17.45 0.03
C LEU A 151 -0.41 -17.54 1.57
N PRO A 152 0.38 -18.43 2.19
CA PRO A 152 0.48 -18.48 3.64
C PRO A 152 0.89 -17.12 4.22
N LEU A 153 0.24 -16.68 5.30
CA LEU A 153 0.47 -15.41 5.98
C LEU A 153 -0.05 -14.15 5.24
N ALA A 154 -0.65 -14.27 4.04
CA ALA A 154 -1.16 -13.12 3.29
C ALA A 154 -2.29 -12.37 4.03
N ASP A 155 -3.19 -13.11 4.68
CA ASP A 155 -4.35 -12.56 5.39
C ASP A 155 -4.05 -12.16 6.85
N LEU A 156 -2.83 -12.44 7.32
CA LEU A 156 -2.43 -12.05 8.67
C LEU A 156 -2.18 -10.54 8.75
N SER A 157 -2.48 -9.97 9.92
CA SER A 157 -2.05 -8.61 10.23
C SER A 157 -0.52 -8.49 10.14
N SER A 158 -0.02 -7.28 9.88
CA SER A 158 1.43 -7.05 9.78
C SER A 158 2.19 -7.53 11.03
N LYS A 159 1.59 -7.41 12.22
CA LYS A 159 2.18 -7.90 13.47
C LYS A 159 2.22 -9.42 13.53
N ALA A 160 1.07 -10.09 13.36
CA ALA A 160 0.98 -11.55 13.43
C ALA A 160 1.87 -12.23 12.37
N ARG A 161 1.94 -11.66 11.16
CA ARG A 161 2.87 -12.10 10.13
C ARG A 161 4.33 -11.91 10.54
N GLY A 162 4.66 -10.76 11.13
CA GLY A 162 6.01 -10.49 11.64
C GLY A 162 6.44 -11.48 12.71
N ASP A 163 5.55 -11.81 13.64
CA ASP A 163 5.77 -12.81 14.70
C ASP A 163 5.96 -14.22 14.11
N SER A 164 5.12 -14.61 13.13
CA SER A 164 5.24 -15.90 12.44
C SER A 164 6.57 -16.05 11.70
N LEU A 165 6.99 -15.00 10.97
CA LEU A 165 8.27 -14.98 10.26
C LEU A 165 9.46 -15.00 11.24
N LYS A 166 9.34 -14.34 12.39
CA LYS A 166 10.36 -14.37 13.43
C LYS A 166 10.55 -15.78 14.00
N ALA A 167 9.44 -16.47 14.30
CA ALA A 167 9.49 -17.86 14.75
C ALA A 167 10.17 -18.77 13.70
N LEU A 168 9.82 -18.60 12.41
CA LEU A 168 10.49 -19.33 11.33
C LEU A 168 12.00 -19.08 11.27
N VAL A 169 12.43 -17.81 11.38
CA VAL A 169 13.87 -17.47 11.37
C VAL A 169 14.59 -18.07 12.57
N ARG A 170 13.94 -18.08 13.74
CA ARG A 170 14.50 -18.72 14.94
C ARG A 170 14.71 -20.22 14.72
N GLU A 171 13.75 -20.93 14.12
CA GLU A 171 13.91 -22.35 13.78
C GLU A 171 15.08 -22.58 12.81
N VAL A 172 15.22 -21.73 11.79
CA VAL A 172 16.37 -21.76 10.88
C VAL A 172 17.69 -21.55 11.64
N ASP A 173 17.73 -20.58 12.55
CA ASP A 173 18.91 -20.29 13.36
C ASP A 173 19.27 -21.46 14.29
N SER A 174 18.28 -22.11 14.92
CA SER A 174 18.45 -23.32 15.73
C SER A 174 19.05 -24.48 14.91
N MET A 175 18.54 -24.71 13.69
CA MET A 175 19.03 -25.78 12.82
C MET A 175 20.49 -25.57 12.38
N LEU A 176 20.89 -24.31 12.16
CA LEU A 176 22.26 -23.97 11.77
C LEU A 176 23.25 -24.00 12.94
N HIS A 177 22.75 -23.95 14.18
CA HIS A 177 23.58 -23.89 15.38
C HIS A 177 23.11 -24.91 16.43
N PRO A 178 23.19 -26.23 16.14
CA PRO A 178 22.62 -27.27 16.99
C PRO A 178 23.28 -27.34 18.39
N ALA A 179 24.52 -26.87 18.54
CA ALA A 179 25.20 -26.76 19.83
C ALA A 179 24.95 -25.43 20.55
N GLY A 180 24.35 -24.45 19.87
CA GLY A 180 24.07 -23.13 20.42
C GLY A 180 22.80 -23.16 21.25
N MET A 181 22.90 -22.91 22.56
CA MET A 181 21.73 -22.66 23.38
C MET A 181 21.05 -21.36 22.92
N ILE A 182 19.77 -21.45 22.54
CA ILE A 182 18.94 -20.32 22.16
C ILE A 182 17.98 -19.99 23.29
N THR A 183 18.04 -18.77 23.79
CA THR A 183 17.14 -18.28 24.85
C THR A 183 16.42 -17.02 24.41
N ASP A 184 15.15 -16.88 24.81
CA ASP A 184 14.38 -15.68 24.54
C ASP A 184 14.99 -14.43 25.17
N ALA A 185 14.79 -13.28 24.53
CA ALA A 185 15.23 -12.00 25.05
C ALA A 185 14.24 -11.46 26.09
N ASP A 186 14.75 -11.05 27.25
CA ASP A 186 13.97 -10.32 28.26
C ASP A 186 13.73 -8.83 27.89
N SER A 187 14.35 -8.36 26.80
CA SER A 187 14.30 -6.96 26.38
C SER A 187 13.94 -6.81 24.91
N HIS A 188 13.43 -5.64 24.52
CA HIS A 188 13.11 -5.33 23.12
C HIS A 188 14.33 -5.01 22.24
N ALA A 189 15.53 -4.97 22.83
CA ALA A 189 16.78 -4.61 22.16
C ALA A 189 17.14 -5.64 21.07
N PHE A 190 17.03 -6.92 21.38
CA PHE A 190 17.24 -8.06 20.48
C PHE A 190 16.04 -9.01 20.59
N ASP A 191 16.02 -10.10 19.84
CA ASP A 191 14.90 -11.05 19.81
C ASP A 191 15.23 -12.37 20.53
N TRP A 192 16.48 -12.84 20.46
CA TRP A 192 16.99 -13.97 21.26
C TRP A 192 18.51 -13.90 21.45
N LEU A 193 19.04 -14.69 22.38
CA LEU A 193 20.47 -14.97 22.51
C LEU A 193 20.79 -16.31 21.87
N ARG A 194 21.95 -16.42 21.22
CA ARG A 194 22.51 -17.67 20.68
C ARG A 194 23.97 -17.79 21.06
N GLY A 195 24.30 -18.71 21.98
CA GLY A 195 25.69 -18.91 22.42
C GLY A 195 26.37 -17.63 22.94
N GLY A 196 25.60 -16.73 23.56
CA GLY A 196 26.05 -15.42 24.04
C GLY A 196 25.87 -14.25 23.05
N ALA A 197 25.68 -14.52 21.76
CA ALA A 197 25.43 -13.48 20.75
C ALA A 197 23.96 -13.00 20.80
N LYS A 198 23.76 -11.69 20.79
CA LYS A 198 22.44 -11.04 20.72
C LYS A 198 21.95 -10.98 19.27
N ILE A 199 20.87 -11.68 18.97
CA ILE A 199 20.33 -11.78 17.62
C ILE A 199 19.10 -10.88 17.48
N LYS A 200 19.13 -9.97 16.51
CA LYS A 200 17.96 -9.21 16.07
C LYS A 200 17.37 -9.81 14.82
N CYS A 201 16.06 -9.98 14.79
CA CYS A 201 15.33 -10.44 13.62
C CYS A 201 14.37 -9.36 13.11
N LYS A 202 14.39 -9.12 11.81
CA LYS A 202 13.42 -8.26 11.12
C LYS A 202 12.83 -8.99 9.94
N SER A 203 11.56 -8.73 9.67
CA SER A 203 10.87 -9.25 8.51
C SER A 203 10.31 -8.12 7.66
N ALA A 204 10.27 -8.35 6.35
CA ALA A 204 9.65 -7.44 5.40
C ALA A 204 9.06 -8.23 4.23
N GLN A 205 8.01 -7.66 3.63
CA GLN A 205 7.31 -8.23 2.47
C GLN A 205 7.82 -7.55 1.20
N LEU A 206 8.03 -8.31 0.13
CA LEU A 206 8.23 -7.77 -1.22
C LEU A 206 6.96 -7.02 -1.66
N CYS A 207 7.08 -5.72 -1.90
CA CYS A 207 5.95 -4.84 -2.16
C CYS A 207 6.18 -3.96 -3.40
N TRP A 208 5.14 -3.80 -4.24
CA TRP A 208 5.15 -2.85 -5.35
C TRP A 208 4.97 -1.41 -4.84
N SER A 209 5.94 -0.55 -5.12
CA SER A 209 5.88 0.87 -4.82
C SER A 209 5.26 1.63 -6.00
N ARG A 210 3.96 1.95 -5.92
CA ARG A 210 3.26 2.66 -7.01
C ARG A 210 3.86 4.02 -7.34
N SER A 211 4.30 4.79 -6.34
CA SER A 211 4.86 6.13 -6.58
C SER A 211 6.24 6.07 -7.22
N ARG A 212 7.02 5.01 -6.93
CA ARG A 212 8.38 4.88 -7.44
C ARG A 212 8.51 3.91 -8.62
N GLN A 213 7.44 3.18 -8.92
CA GLN A 213 7.32 2.22 -10.01
C GLN A 213 8.40 1.12 -9.93
N TYR A 214 8.56 0.49 -8.77
CA TYR A 214 9.46 -0.67 -8.61
C TYR A 214 9.00 -1.55 -7.44
N TRP A 215 9.44 -2.82 -7.43
CA TRP A 215 9.31 -3.70 -6.26
C TRP A 215 10.41 -3.41 -5.24
N GLN A 216 10.09 -3.48 -3.95
CA GLN A 216 11.04 -3.26 -2.86
C GLN A 216 10.78 -4.12 -1.64
N ILE A 217 11.82 -4.29 -0.83
CA ILE A 217 11.77 -4.85 0.52
C ILE A 217 12.37 -3.82 1.46
N SER A 218 11.64 -3.45 2.51
CA SER A 218 12.03 -2.39 3.44
C SER A 218 11.88 -2.83 4.90
N PHE A 219 12.99 -2.90 5.62
CA PHE A 219 13.05 -3.20 7.04
C PHE A 219 13.19 -1.92 7.84
N HIS A 220 12.30 -1.73 8.82
CA HIS A 220 12.22 -0.49 9.58
C HIS A 220 12.66 -0.67 11.03
N ASN A 221 13.02 0.45 11.65
CA ASN A 221 13.34 0.58 13.06
C ASN A 221 14.49 -0.36 13.48
N ILE A 222 15.59 -0.34 12.72
CA ILE A 222 16.81 -1.08 13.02
C ILE A 222 17.75 -0.17 13.81
N LYS A 223 17.99 -0.49 15.08
CA LYS A 223 18.89 0.31 15.93
C LYS A 223 20.32 -0.17 15.74
N LEU A 224 20.99 0.38 14.74
CA LEU A 224 22.43 0.20 14.54
C LEU A 224 23.20 1.12 15.48
N GLN A 225 24.43 0.75 15.79
CA GLN A 225 25.34 1.61 16.54
C GLN A 225 25.64 2.86 15.73
N ALA A 226 25.36 4.04 16.30
CA ALA A 226 25.73 5.31 15.68
C ALA A 226 27.23 5.56 15.92
N PHE A 227 27.97 5.89 14.86
CA PHE A 227 29.36 6.34 14.97
C PHE A 227 29.42 7.58 15.87
N GLY A 228 30.19 7.50 16.97
CA GLY A 228 30.43 8.64 17.87
C GLY A 228 29.47 8.81 19.05
N ILE A 229 28.41 7.98 19.18
CA ILE A 229 27.58 7.92 20.39
C ILE A 229 28.00 6.68 21.17
N ARG A 230 28.32 6.82 22.48
CA ARG A 230 28.81 5.74 23.37
C ARG A 230 27.80 4.58 23.59
N GLU A 231 26.69 4.54 22.87
CA GLU A 231 25.73 3.44 22.99
C GLU A 231 26.22 2.25 22.15
N MET A 232 26.46 1.13 22.83
CA MET A 232 26.78 -0.14 22.19
C MET A 232 25.61 -0.59 21.30
N ALA A 233 25.92 -1.24 20.18
CA ALA A 233 24.90 -1.91 19.37
C ALA A 233 23.99 -2.76 20.26
N THR A 234 22.68 -2.66 20.07
CA THR A 234 21.71 -3.40 20.89
C THR A 234 21.70 -4.91 20.58
N PHE A 235 22.38 -5.32 19.51
CA PHE A 235 22.52 -6.68 19.02
C PHE A 235 23.86 -6.87 18.31
N ASP A 236 24.31 -8.12 18.21
CA ASP A 236 25.56 -8.51 17.55
C ASP A 236 25.31 -8.99 16.11
N GLU A 237 24.14 -9.60 15.84
CA GLU A 237 23.76 -10.05 14.50
C GLU A 237 22.36 -9.56 14.11
N LEU A 238 22.18 -9.27 12.83
CA LEU A 238 20.88 -8.96 12.23
C LEU A 238 20.50 -10.05 11.23
N LEU A 239 19.40 -10.74 11.50
CA LEU A 239 18.76 -11.68 10.60
C LEU A 239 17.55 -11.04 9.92
N LEU A 240 17.46 -11.21 8.61
CA LEU A 240 16.38 -10.66 7.78
C LEU A 240 15.55 -11.79 7.17
N ALA A 241 14.24 -11.77 7.42
CA ALA A 241 13.25 -12.59 6.74
C ALA A 241 12.59 -11.80 5.60
N LEU A 242 12.89 -12.19 4.37
CA LEU A 242 12.28 -11.65 3.17
C LEU A 242 11.08 -12.53 2.82
N TYR A 243 9.88 -12.07 3.17
CA TYR A 243 8.63 -12.70 2.75
C TYR A 243 8.39 -12.34 1.28
N THR A 244 8.37 -13.36 0.43
CA THR A 244 8.20 -13.25 -1.03
C THR A 244 7.12 -14.21 -1.50
N PRO A 245 6.63 -14.09 -2.73
CA PRO A 245 5.62 -15.00 -3.25
C PRO A 245 6.12 -16.44 -3.45
N ARG A 246 7.45 -16.64 -3.55
CA ARG A 246 8.07 -17.98 -3.65
C ARG A 246 8.20 -18.68 -2.30
N GLY A 247 8.27 -17.91 -1.21
CA GLY A 247 8.66 -18.40 0.11
C GLY A 247 9.36 -17.33 0.94
N VAL A 248 10.07 -17.76 1.97
CA VAL A 248 10.83 -16.88 2.87
C VAL A 248 12.32 -17.11 2.67
N TYR A 249 13.04 -16.07 2.30
CA TYR A 249 14.50 -16.09 2.31
C TYR A 249 15.00 -15.55 3.64
N VAL A 250 15.97 -16.24 4.25
CA VAL A 250 16.59 -15.84 5.51
C VAL A 250 18.03 -15.44 5.22
N TYR A 251 18.41 -14.23 5.62
CA TYR A 251 19.78 -13.71 5.47
C TYR A 251 20.36 -13.27 6.81
N LYS A 252 21.66 -13.45 6.99
CA LYS A 252 22.48 -12.67 7.91
C LYS A 252 22.95 -11.41 7.18
N HIS A 253 22.63 -10.24 7.72
CA HIS A 253 22.97 -8.95 7.13
C HIS A 253 24.34 -8.46 7.64
N ASP A 254 25.09 -7.73 6.81
CA ASP A 254 26.42 -7.19 7.13
C ASP A 254 26.41 -5.89 7.95
N LEU A 255 25.22 -5.31 8.15
CA LEU A 255 24.95 -4.04 8.85
C LEU A 255 25.39 -2.78 8.08
N GLU A 256 25.77 -2.91 6.81
CA GLU A 256 26.25 -1.80 5.97
C GLU A 256 25.41 -1.67 4.70
N PHE A 257 25.18 -2.77 4.01
CA PHE A 257 24.51 -2.77 2.72
C PHE A 257 23.09 -2.22 2.82
N ALA A 258 22.74 -1.31 1.91
CA ALA A 258 21.40 -0.74 1.78
C ALA A 258 20.83 -0.08 3.06
N VAL A 259 21.68 0.23 4.04
CA VAL A 259 21.32 0.96 5.26
C VAL A 259 21.16 2.44 4.92
N SER A 260 20.06 3.06 5.36
CA SER A 260 19.83 4.49 5.22
C SER A 260 20.91 5.30 5.96
N THR A 261 21.40 6.37 5.32
CA THR A 261 22.35 7.32 5.92
C THR A 261 21.84 7.88 7.25
N GLN A 262 22.75 8.11 8.19
CA GLN A 262 22.41 8.71 9.49
C GLN A 262 21.85 10.12 9.30
N GLY A 263 20.76 10.41 10.03
CA GLY A 263 20.18 11.75 10.16
C GLY A 263 19.35 11.86 11.44
N VAL A 264 18.86 13.05 11.76
CA VAL A 264 18.08 13.31 12.99
C VAL A 264 16.92 12.31 13.17
N ARG A 265 16.27 11.91 12.07
CA ARG A 265 15.20 10.90 12.09
C ARG A 265 15.68 9.49 12.40
N THR A 266 16.87 9.08 11.94
CA THR A 266 17.39 7.73 12.22
C THR A 266 17.81 7.59 13.67
N ALA A 267 18.26 8.67 14.32
CA ALA A 267 18.61 8.66 15.74
C ALA A 267 17.39 8.31 16.63
N THR A 268 16.21 8.83 16.30
CA THR A 268 15.00 8.59 17.09
C THR A 268 14.24 7.33 16.66
N SER A 269 14.19 7.06 15.36
CA SER A 269 13.33 6.01 14.80
C SER A 269 14.08 4.72 14.46
N GLY A 270 15.42 4.75 14.44
CA GLY A 270 16.26 3.70 13.88
C GLY A 270 16.48 3.83 12.38
N HIS A 271 17.36 2.98 11.86
CA HIS A 271 17.70 2.89 10.45
C HIS A 271 16.65 2.12 9.65
N LEU A 272 16.64 2.41 8.35
CA LEU A 272 15.91 1.69 7.32
C LEU A 272 16.92 0.88 6.49
N VAL A 273 16.62 -0.39 6.24
CA VAL A 273 17.34 -1.19 5.23
C VAL A 273 16.38 -1.42 4.06
N THR A 274 16.73 -0.92 2.87
CA THR A 274 15.83 -0.99 1.71
C THR A 274 16.54 -1.49 0.46
N MET A 275 16.01 -2.59 -0.09
CA MET A 275 16.45 -3.13 -1.37
C MET A 275 15.37 -2.92 -2.43
N ASN A 276 15.78 -2.42 -3.59
CA ASN A 276 14.89 -2.10 -4.70
C ASN A 276 15.21 -2.98 -5.91
N GLY A 277 14.16 -3.49 -6.55
CA GLY A 277 14.23 -4.07 -7.89
C GLY A 277 14.42 -2.98 -8.96
N PRO A 278 14.52 -3.36 -10.24
CA PRO A 278 14.67 -2.42 -11.34
C PRO A 278 13.45 -1.50 -11.46
N LYS A 279 13.69 -0.23 -11.84
CA LYS A 279 12.61 0.73 -12.05
C LYS A 279 11.83 0.39 -13.31
N GLY A 280 10.50 0.34 -13.19
CA GLY A 280 9.58 -0.03 -14.26
C GLY A 280 9.32 -1.53 -14.39
N GLU A 281 10.09 -2.38 -13.69
CA GLU A 281 9.93 -3.84 -13.76
C GLU A 281 8.68 -4.27 -12.99
N GLN A 282 7.62 -4.62 -13.71
CA GLN A 282 6.35 -5.02 -13.11
C GLN A 282 6.31 -6.50 -12.72
N ASN A 283 7.15 -7.33 -13.33
CA ASN A 283 7.27 -8.74 -13.02
C ASN A 283 7.99 -8.90 -11.66
N TRP A 284 7.27 -9.36 -10.64
CA TRP A 284 7.84 -9.49 -9.31
C TRP A 284 8.96 -10.52 -9.25
N GLN A 285 8.94 -11.56 -10.09
CA GLN A 285 9.98 -12.58 -10.15
C GLN A 285 11.30 -11.93 -10.58
N GLU A 286 11.32 -11.23 -11.71
CA GLU A 286 12.52 -10.56 -12.22
C GLU A 286 13.04 -9.51 -11.23
N ALA A 287 12.14 -8.75 -10.63
CA ALA A 287 12.52 -7.76 -9.62
C ALA A 287 13.08 -8.42 -8.34
N LEU A 288 12.55 -9.57 -7.94
CA LEU A 288 13.08 -10.35 -6.82
C LEU A 288 14.46 -10.92 -7.15
N GLU A 289 14.65 -11.53 -8.33
CA GLU A 289 15.97 -12.05 -8.74
C GLU A 289 17.02 -10.94 -8.77
N ALA A 290 16.66 -9.74 -9.24
CA ALA A 290 17.55 -8.59 -9.19
C ALA A 290 17.88 -8.13 -7.76
N ILE A 291 16.94 -8.25 -6.80
CA ILE A 291 17.19 -7.96 -5.38
C ILE A 291 18.11 -9.04 -4.78
N LEU A 292 17.82 -10.32 -5.05
CA LEU A 292 18.58 -11.45 -4.54
C LEU A 292 20.01 -11.46 -5.09
N THR A 293 20.21 -11.14 -6.37
CA THR A 293 21.53 -11.01 -6.99
C THR A 293 22.39 -9.97 -6.28
N LYS A 294 21.81 -8.84 -5.86
CA LYS A 294 22.54 -7.84 -5.07
C LYS A 294 22.89 -8.37 -3.69
N LEU A 295 21.95 -9.04 -3.02
CA LEU A 295 22.18 -9.61 -1.68
C LEU A 295 23.22 -10.74 -1.67
N ASP A 296 23.31 -11.52 -2.75
CA ASP A 296 24.24 -12.64 -2.87
C ASP A 296 25.60 -12.25 -3.46
N ALA A 297 25.78 -10.99 -3.89
CA ALA A 297 27.03 -10.54 -4.47
C ALA A 297 28.16 -10.66 -3.45
N GLU A 298 29.28 -11.28 -3.81
CA GLU A 298 30.41 -11.53 -2.89
C GLU A 298 30.98 -10.24 -2.28
N SER A 299 30.83 -9.10 -2.96
CA SER A 299 31.23 -7.78 -2.47
C SER A 299 30.32 -7.24 -1.34
N ILE A 300 29.14 -7.83 -1.16
CA ILE A 300 28.15 -7.46 -0.15
C ILE A 300 28.20 -8.56 0.91
N GLY A 301 28.58 -8.20 2.14
CA GLY A 301 28.85 -9.18 3.21
C GLY A 301 27.62 -9.93 3.74
N CYS A 302 26.47 -9.80 3.08
CA CYS A 302 25.25 -10.52 3.41
C CYS A 302 25.42 -12.01 3.08
N LYS A 303 24.85 -12.88 3.94
CA LYS A 303 24.88 -14.33 3.73
C LYS A 303 23.48 -14.90 3.76
N ARG A 304 23.08 -15.56 2.66
CA ARG A 304 21.84 -16.35 2.64
C ARG A 304 22.00 -17.58 3.54
N LEU A 305 21.14 -17.69 4.54
CA LEU A 305 21.13 -18.78 5.52
C LEU A 305 20.19 -19.90 5.10
N ALA A 306 19.01 -19.55 4.56
CA ALA A 306 18.02 -20.52 4.12
C ALA A 306 17.05 -19.91 3.09
N PHE A 307 16.38 -20.79 2.35
CA PHE A 307 15.15 -20.47 1.62
C PHE A 307 14.09 -21.51 1.97
N VAL A 308 12.95 -21.04 2.49
CA VAL A 308 11.82 -21.87 2.90
C VAL A 308 10.69 -21.66 1.89
N PRO A 309 10.51 -22.58 0.91
CA PRO A 309 9.49 -22.43 -0.11
C PRO A 309 8.09 -22.63 0.47
N PHE A 310 7.10 -21.91 -0.07
CA PHE A 310 5.71 -22.28 0.21
C PHE A 310 5.35 -23.55 -0.55
N ARG A 311 4.96 -24.58 0.20
CA ARG A 311 4.36 -25.78 -0.41
C ARG A 311 3.02 -25.35 -1.00
N ARG A 312 2.86 -25.47 -2.31
CA ARG A 312 1.52 -25.41 -2.91
C ARG A 312 0.73 -26.55 -2.28
N LEU A 313 -0.32 -26.21 -1.52
CA LEU A 313 -1.34 -27.20 -1.19
C LEU A 313 -1.83 -27.70 -2.55
N LYS A 314 -1.64 -29.00 -2.83
CA LYS A 314 -2.26 -29.61 -4.01
C LYS A 314 -3.77 -29.47 -3.78
N GLY A 315 -4.39 -28.54 -4.48
CA GLY A 315 -5.84 -28.39 -4.55
C GLY A 315 -6.47 -29.55 -5.28
#